data_AF-A0A7W6QC69-F1
#
_entry.id   AF-A0A7W6QC69-F1
#
_cell.length_a   1.000
_cell.length_b   1.000
_cell.length_c   1.000
_cell.angle_alpha   90.00
_cell.angle_beta   90.00
_cell.angle_gamma   90.00
#
_symmetry.space_group_name_H-M   'P 1'
#
loop_
_entity.id
_entity.type
_entity.pdbx_description
1 polymer ?
#
loop_
_entity_poly.entity_id
_entity_poly.type
_entity_poly.pdbx_seq_one_letter_code
_entity_poly.pdbx_strand_id
1 'polypeptide(L)'
;MVGARRFQEFKDWSPGYINVTPEHVAIMAECTACGAAREFARESLPSHLQFSLISEIEQRLKCTECGAKAGKLKFGFHVGEHHEH
;
A
#
# COMPACT_ATOMS: atom_id res chain seq x y z
N MET A 1 21.57 15.33 -2.46
CA MET A 1 21.07 13.97 -2.18
C MET A 1 19.59 14.11 -1.91
N VAL A 2 18.73 13.65 -2.83
CA VAL A 2 17.27 13.79 -2.69
C VAL A 2 16.86 12.95 -1.48
N GLY A 3 16.47 13.60 -0.38
CA GLY A 3 16.00 12.91 0.82
C GLY A 3 14.87 11.97 0.43
N ALA A 4 15.08 10.67 0.61
CA ALA A 4 14.10 9.66 0.27
C ALA A 4 12.83 9.95 1.07
N ARG A 5 11.73 10.27 0.38
CA ARG A 5 10.39 10.41 0.99
C ARG A 5 10.12 9.15 1.81
N ARG A 6 10.11 9.27 3.14
CA ARG A 6 9.93 8.13 4.03
C ARG A 6 8.43 7.83 4.12
N PHE A 7 8.04 6.60 3.84
CA PHE A 7 6.67 6.16 4.07
C PHE A 7 6.44 5.97 5.58
N GLN A 8 5.39 6.58 6.10
CA GLN A 8 4.92 6.42 7.47
C GLN A 8 3.58 5.66 7.45
N GLU A 9 3.61 4.42 7.94
CA GLU A 9 2.43 3.55 8.04
C GLU A 9 1.50 3.97 9.20
N PHE A 10 0.19 3.87 8.98
CA PHE A 10 -0.84 3.85 10.02
C PHE A 10 -0.95 2.45 10.63
N LYS A 11 -0.41 2.25 11.84
CA LYS A 11 -0.32 0.91 12.46
C LYS A 11 -1.68 0.28 12.82
N ASP A 12 -2.69 1.10 13.11
CA ASP A 12 -3.98 0.65 13.64
C ASP A 12 -5.16 1.01 12.73
N TRP A 13 -4.88 1.25 11.44
CA TRP A 13 -5.91 1.65 10.50
C TRP A 13 -5.89 0.78 9.25
N SER A 14 -7.00 0.05 9.07
CA SER A 14 -7.35 -0.59 7.80
C SER A 14 -8.79 -0.21 7.47
N PRO A 15 -9.05 0.36 6.28
CA PRO A 15 -10.38 0.80 5.88
C PRO A 15 -11.37 -0.37 5.66
N GLY A 16 -10.93 -1.63 5.76
CA GLY A 16 -11.74 -2.81 5.47
C GLY A 16 -11.92 -3.03 3.97
N TYR A 17 -12.45 -2.03 3.26
CA TYR A 17 -12.59 -1.99 1.80
C TYR A 17 -11.62 -0.98 1.15
N ILE A 18 -11.20 -1.24 -0.10
CA ILE A 18 -10.26 -0.33 -0.77
C ILE A 18 -10.90 1.00 -1.18
N ASN A 19 -12.17 1.01 -1.57
CA ASN A 19 -12.88 2.22 -2.01
C ASN A 19 -13.06 3.27 -0.91
N VAL A 20 -13.09 2.87 0.36
CA VAL A 20 -13.23 3.81 1.48
C VAL A 20 -11.88 4.39 1.92
N THR A 21 -10.78 3.98 1.27
CA THR A 21 -9.45 4.59 1.47
C THR A 21 -9.46 6.00 0.88
N PRO A 22 -9.18 7.06 1.68
CA PRO A 22 -9.13 8.43 1.18
C PRO A 22 -8.04 8.62 0.12
N GLU A 23 -8.23 9.57 -0.80
CA GLU A 23 -7.31 9.78 -1.93
C GLU A 23 -5.91 10.25 -1.52
N HIS A 24 -5.82 10.95 -0.39
CA HIS A 24 -4.56 11.47 0.15
C HIS A 24 -3.75 10.41 0.90
N VAL A 25 -4.29 9.21 1.09
CA VAL A 25 -3.59 8.10 1.73
C VAL A 25 -2.74 7.38 0.70
N ALA A 26 -1.44 7.32 0.95
CA ALA A 26 -0.53 6.49 0.18
C ALA A 26 -0.70 5.02 0.57
N ILE A 27 -0.67 4.13 -0.42
CA ILE A 27 -0.82 2.69 -0.23
C ILE A 27 0.45 2.00 -0.73
N MET A 28 0.99 1.11 0.09
CA MET A 28 2.18 0.33 -0.20
C MET A 28 1.81 -1.15 -0.14
N ALA A 29 2.19 -1.93 -1.16
CA ALA A 29 2.11 -3.39 -1.12
C ALA A 29 3.46 -3.95 -0.66
N GLU A 30 3.48 -4.62 0.49
CA GLU A 30 4.64 -5.33 1.02
C GLU A 30 4.47 -6.84 0.92
N CYS A 31 5.48 -7.54 0.42
CA CYS A 31 5.52 -8.99 0.46
C CYS A 31 6.07 -9.46 1.82
N THR A 32 5.26 -10.17 2.60
CA THR A 32 5.69 -10.71 3.90
C THR A 32 6.66 -11.89 3.79
N ALA A 33 6.84 -12.46 2.59
CA ALA A 33 7.77 -13.55 2.34
C ALA A 33 9.21 -13.09 2.04
N CYS A 34 9.39 -11.96 1.33
CA CYS A 34 10.72 -11.46 0.96
C CYS A 34 11.02 -10.04 1.45
N GLY A 35 10.02 -9.33 2.00
CA GLY A 35 10.16 -7.96 2.48
C GLY A 35 10.10 -6.89 1.37
N ALA A 36 9.95 -7.27 0.10
CA ALA A 36 9.84 -6.31 -1.00
C ALA A 36 8.57 -5.45 -0.84
N ALA A 37 8.73 -4.14 -0.80
CA ALA A 37 7.62 -3.18 -0.70
C ALA A 37 7.60 -2.24 -1.92
N ARG A 38 6.41 -1.99 -2.48
CA ARG A 38 6.22 -1.11 -3.65
C ARG A 38 4.96 -0.27 -3.49
N GLU A 39 4.96 0.92 -4.10
CA GLU A 39 3.77 1.75 -4.18
C GLU A 39 2.65 1.02 -4.92
N PHE A 40 1.45 1.12 -4.36
CA PHE A 40 0.26 0.46 -4.87
C PHE A 40 -0.79 1.50 -5.21
N ALA A 41 -1.09 1.64 -6.50
CA ALA A 41 -2.15 2.53 -6.95
C ALA A 41 -3.48 1.77 -6.98
N ARG A 42 -4.48 2.23 -6.21
CA ARG A 42 -5.83 1.61 -6.19
C ARG A 42 -6.50 1.62 -7.58
N GLU A 43 -6.16 2.59 -8.42
CA GLU A 43 -6.62 2.69 -9.81
C GLU A 43 -6.11 1.56 -10.71
N SER A 44 -5.01 0.91 -10.33
CA SER A 44 -4.51 -0.29 -11.03
C SER A 44 -5.34 -1.53 -10.73
N LEU A 45 -6.28 -1.47 -9.79
CA LEU A 45 -7.20 -2.58 -9.54
C LEU A 45 -8.25 -2.69 -10.65
N PRO A 46 -8.55 -3.91 -11.12
CA PRO A 46 -9.72 -4.19 -11.94
C PRO A 46 -10.98 -3.62 -11.28
N SER A 47 -11.92 -3.13 -12.08
CA SER A 47 -13.18 -2.51 -11.61
C SER A 47 -13.94 -3.36 -10.59
N HIS A 48 -13.95 -4.69 -10.75
CA HIS A 48 -14.61 -5.60 -9.81
C HIS A 48 -13.91 -5.70 -8.44
N LEU A 49 -12.62 -5.34 -8.35
CA LEU A 49 -11.86 -5.33 -7.09
C LEU A 49 -11.81 -3.96 -6.41
N GLN A 50 -12.30 -2.90 -7.08
CA GLN A 50 -12.35 -1.56 -6.49
C GLN A 50 -13.32 -1.47 -5.31
N PHE A 51 -14.28 -2.39 -5.21
CA PHE A 51 -15.23 -2.49 -4.11
C PHE A 51 -14.99 -3.72 -3.22
N SER A 52 -13.84 -4.38 -3.36
CA SER A 52 -13.50 -5.56 -2.57
C SER A 52 -12.84 -5.20 -1.25
N LEU A 53 -12.89 -6.16 -0.32
CA LEU A 53 -12.18 -6.08 0.95
C LEU A 53 -10.67 -6.10 0.71
N ILE A 54 -9.92 -5.39 1.57
CA ILE A 54 -8.46 -5.41 1.56
C ILE A 54 -7.94 -6.84 1.65
N SER A 55 -8.49 -7.65 2.55
CA SER A 55 -8.08 -9.06 2.70
C SER A 55 -8.27 -9.89 1.42
N GLU A 56 -9.31 -9.61 0.62
CA GLU A 56 -9.53 -10.29 -0.66
C GLU A 56 -8.56 -9.83 -1.76
N ILE A 57 -8.12 -8.56 -1.69
CA ILE A 57 -7.10 -8.01 -2.59
C ILE A 57 -5.74 -8.61 -2.22
N GLU A 58 -5.40 -8.64 -0.93
CA GLU A 58 -4.15 -9.21 -0.39
C GLU A 58 -3.95 -10.68 -0.78
N GLN A 59 -5.01 -11.49 -0.74
CA GLN A 59 -4.96 -12.89 -1.19
C GLN A 59 -4.62 -13.07 -2.67
N ARG A 60 -4.85 -12.04 -3.48
CA ARG A 60 -4.57 -12.04 -4.93
C ARG A 60 -3.21 -11.40 -5.25
N LEU A 61 -2.60 -10.68 -4.31
CA LEU A 61 -1.30 -10.05 -4.51
C LEU A 61 -0.20 -11.10 -4.62
N LYS A 62 0.43 -11.16 -5.79
CA LYS A 62 1.61 -11.97 -6.06
C LYS A 62 2.83 -11.07 -6.13
N CYS A 63 3.85 -11.37 -5.33
CA CYS A 63 5.12 -10.67 -5.39
C CYS A 63 5.79 -10.91 -6.74
N THR A 64 6.24 -9.85 -7.40
CA THR A 64 6.97 -9.92 -8.68
C THR A 64 8.43 -10.32 -8.50
N GLU A 65 8.99 -10.17 -7.29
CA GLU A 65 10.40 -10.51 -7.01
C GLU A 65 10.57 -11.97 -6.61
N CYS A 66 9.78 -12.45 -5.64
CA CYS A 66 9.90 -13.84 -5.14
C CYS A 66 8.79 -14.78 -5.62
N GLY A 67 7.73 -14.26 -6.26
CA GLY A 67 6.61 -15.07 -6.76
C GLY A 67 5.58 -15.51 -5.71
N ALA A 68 5.81 -15.24 -4.42
CA ALA A 68 4.91 -15.64 -3.33
C ALA A 68 3.59 -14.86 -3.35
N LYS A 69 2.49 -15.53 -2.99
CA LYS A 69 1.16 -14.92 -2.76
C LYS A 69 1.00 -14.51 -1.30
N ALA A 70 1.83 -13.58 -0.87
CA ALA A 70 1.92 -13.14 0.52
C ALA A 70 2.05 -11.61 0.57
N GLY A 71 1.20 -10.91 -0.19
CA GLY A 71 1.18 -9.45 -0.22
C GLY A 71 0.28 -8.90 0.87
N LYS A 72 0.74 -7.85 1.54
CA LYS A 72 -0.01 -7.08 2.55
C LYS A 72 -0.06 -5.62 2.11
N LEU A 73 -1.23 -5.00 2.20
CA LEU A 73 -1.40 -3.58 1.94
C LEU A 73 -1.16 -2.80 3.23
N LYS A 74 -0.27 -1.82 3.13
CA LYS A 74 0.06 -0.85 4.17
C LYS A 74 -0.46 0.50 3.75
N PHE A 75 -1.12 1.18 4.67
CA PHE A 75 -1.70 2.49 4.44
C PHE A 75 -0.92 3.53 5.22
N GLY A 76 -0.71 4.71 4.65
CA GLY A 76 0.14 5.71 5.25
C GLY A 76 0.23 6.99 4.46
N PHE A 77 1.30 7.73 4.71
CA PHE A 77 1.63 8.95 3.98
C PHE A 77 3.14 9.05 3.81
N HIS A 78 3.57 9.78 2.78
CA HIS A 78 4.99 10.07 2.60
C HIS A 78 5.35 11.31 3.41
N VAL A 79 6.21 11.14 4.41
CA VAL A 79 6.85 12.27 5.07
C VAL A 79 8.11 12.64 4.30
N GLY A 80 8.17 13.88 3.84
CA GLY A 80 9.40 14.56 3.49
C GLY A 80 9.67 15.59 4.57
N GLU A 81 10.94 15.84 4.91
CA GLU A 81 11.30 16.93 5.81
C GLU A 81 10.79 18.25 5.22
N HIS A 82 9.68 18.73 5.75
CA HIS A 82 9.22 20.09 5.53
C HIS A 82 10.13 20.96 6.40
N HIS A 83 11.16 21.54 5.80
CA HIS A 83 11.86 22.68 6.37
C HIS A 83 10.90 23.86 6.21
N GLU A 84 10.04 24.07 7.21
CA GLU A 84 9.32 25.32 7.38
C GLU A 84 10.32 26.38 7.84
N HIS A 85 10.38 27.51 7.12
CA HIS A 85 11.24 28.66 7.39
C HIS A 85 10.40 29.79 7.96
#